data_AF-A0A931FFI5-F1
#
_entry.id   AF-A0A931FFI5-F1
#
_cell.length_a   1.000
_cell.length_b   1.000
_cell.length_c   1.000
_cell.angle_alpha   90.00
_cell.angle_beta   90.00
_cell.angle_gamma   90.00
#
_symmetry.space_group_name_H-M   'P 1'
#
loop_
_entity.id
_entity.type
_entity.pdbx_description
1 polymer ?
#
loop_
_entity_poly.entity_id
_entity_poly.type
_entity_poly.pdbx_seq_one_letter_code
_entity_poly.pdbx_strand_id
1 'polypeptide(L)'
;MPTAPADTPLLRELLAPHHVNEPAAASDASDASTRAHRARHARPHRRSMDPFGAESAAESAAESAAQNSWGEESTPRGRHRGRSEEDIPFTGGGLNWAALARCESGGNAHVTDASGRYGGLYQFDAHTWHSLGGHGLPQDASPSEQTTRARALYRERGISPWPTCGRRAER
;
A
#
# COMPACT_ATOMS: atom_id res chain seq x y z
N MET A 1 41.33 -16.38 56.18
CA MET A 1 40.69 -15.24 55.51
C MET A 1 41.27 -15.12 54.10
N PRO A 2 40.54 -15.50 53.05
CA PRO A 2 40.99 -15.30 51.67
C PRO A 2 40.57 -13.92 51.15
N THR A 3 41.55 -13.23 50.59
CA THR A 3 41.48 -11.91 49.95
C THR A 3 40.68 -11.96 48.66
N ALA A 4 39.81 -10.96 48.43
CA ALA A 4 39.03 -10.80 47.20
C ALA A 4 39.91 -10.46 45.98
N PRO A 5 39.49 -10.78 44.74
CA PRO A 5 40.04 -10.15 43.54
C PRO A 5 39.22 -8.91 43.16
N ALA A 6 39.91 -7.79 42.95
CA ALA A 6 39.35 -6.59 42.36
C ALA A 6 39.60 -6.58 40.84
N ASP A 7 38.49 -6.42 40.14
CA ASP A 7 38.26 -6.05 38.75
C ASP A 7 39.04 -4.78 38.35
N THR A 8 39.71 -4.76 37.18
CA THR A 8 39.73 -3.63 36.20
C THR A 8 40.59 -4.02 34.98
N PRO A 9 40.03 -4.19 33.76
CA PRO A 9 40.81 -4.12 32.53
C PRO A 9 40.98 -2.66 32.09
N LEU A 10 42.23 -2.27 31.87
CA LEU A 10 42.64 -0.95 31.41
C LEU A 10 42.12 -0.63 30.00
N LEU A 11 41.61 0.60 29.94
CA LEU A 11 41.24 1.44 28.82
C LEU A 11 42.21 1.42 27.60
N ARG A 12 41.58 1.56 26.43
CA ARG A 12 41.92 2.56 25.38
C ARG A 12 42.92 2.14 24.29
N GLU A 13 42.42 1.38 23.33
CA GLU A 13 43.04 1.28 21.99
C GLU A 13 42.43 2.30 21.02
N LEU A 14 43.25 3.31 20.71
CA LEU A 14 43.53 3.88 19.38
C LEU A 14 42.36 4.25 18.45
N LEU A 15 42.06 5.55 18.51
CA LEU A 15 41.62 6.47 17.46
C LEU A 15 41.97 6.03 16.02
N ALA A 16 40.95 5.67 15.22
CA ALA A 16 41.03 5.66 13.76
C ALA A 16 40.27 6.88 13.20
N PRO A 17 40.83 7.62 12.23
CA PRO A 17 40.17 8.77 11.62
C PRO A 17 39.00 8.34 10.74
N HIS A 18 37.83 8.93 10.99
CA HIS A 18 36.69 8.88 10.08
C HIS A 18 37.08 9.60 8.79
N HIS A 19 37.28 8.82 7.72
CA HIS A 19 37.33 9.32 6.36
C HIS A 19 35.96 9.92 6.03
N VAL A 20 35.93 11.23 5.82
CA VAL A 20 34.77 11.92 5.26
C VAL A 20 34.68 11.55 3.78
N ASN A 21 33.57 10.93 3.38
CA ASN A 21 33.24 10.74 1.97
C ASN A 21 32.58 12.04 1.49
N GLU A 22 33.35 12.87 0.80
CA GLU A 22 32.86 14.07 0.10
C GLU A 22 31.89 13.66 -1.01
N PRO A 23 30.69 14.26 -1.11
CA PRO A 23 29.88 14.10 -2.31
C PRO A 23 30.53 14.84 -3.48
N ALA A 24 30.98 14.06 -4.46
CA ALA A 24 31.41 14.56 -5.77
C ALA A 24 30.32 15.45 -6.38
N ALA A 25 30.76 16.61 -6.87
CA ALA A 25 29.98 17.58 -7.60
C ALA A 25 29.23 16.92 -8.78
N ALA A 26 27.90 17.02 -8.78
CA ALA A 26 27.09 16.80 -9.97
C ALA A 26 27.08 18.08 -10.80
N SER A 27 28.00 18.16 -11.75
CA SER A 27 27.87 19.03 -12.92
C SER A 27 26.93 18.33 -13.88
N ASP A 28 25.74 18.88 -14.16
CA ASP A 28 25.18 18.67 -15.49
C ASP A 28 24.30 19.84 -15.93
N ALA A 29 24.58 20.26 -17.15
CA ALA A 29 24.02 21.40 -17.82
C ALA A 29 22.91 20.94 -18.77
N SER A 30 21.94 21.82 -18.99
CA SER A 30 21.24 22.00 -20.26
C SER A 30 20.54 20.79 -20.90
N ASP A 31 19.20 20.78 -20.85
CA ASP A 31 18.47 20.74 -22.12
C ASP A 31 17.11 21.44 -22.01
N ALA A 32 16.96 22.48 -22.81
CA ALA A 32 15.75 23.26 -22.99
C ALA A 32 14.97 22.67 -24.16
N SER A 33 13.85 22.00 -23.90
CA SER A 33 12.88 21.69 -24.94
C SER A 33 11.60 22.47 -24.75
N THR A 34 11.64 23.71 -25.22
CA THR A 34 10.45 24.42 -25.69
C THR A 34 10.02 23.79 -27.02
N ARG A 35 8.86 23.13 -27.07
CA ARG A 35 8.08 23.05 -28.31
C ARG A 35 6.60 23.14 -28.01
N ALA A 36 6.09 24.33 -28.28
CA ALA A 36 4.68 24.65 -28.38
C ALA A 36 3.99 23.75 -29.43
N HIS A 37 2.99 22.97 -29.01
CA HIS A 37 2.01 22.39 -29.93
C HIS A 37 0.76 23.27 -29.95
N ARG A 38 0.79 24.30 -30.80
CA ARG A 38 -0.37 25.13 -31.14
C ARG A 38 -1.03 24.60 -32.41
N ALA A 39 -2.32 24.30 -32.27
CA ALA A 39 -3.39 24.30 -33.28
C ALA A 39 -3.28 23.37 -34.51
N ARG A 40 -4.33 22.53 -34.68
CA ARG A 40 -5.13 22.38 -35.91
C ARG A 40 -6.24 21.35 -35.67
N HIS A 41 -7.36 21.77 -35.08
CA HIS A 41 -8.63 21.07 -35.26
C HIS A 41 -9.53 21.91 -36.15
N ALA A 42 -9.58 21.53 -37.42
CA ALA A 42 -10.58 21.97 -38.37
C ALA A 42 -11.48 20.76 -38.68
N ARG A 43 -12.74 20.82 -38.27
CA ARG A 43 -13.91 20.74 -39.17
C ARG A 43 -15.23 20.73 -38.38
N PRO A 44 -16.19 21.60 -38.73
CA PRO A 44 -17.51 21.61 -38.11
C PRO A 44 -18.42 20.57 -38.76
N HIS A 45 -19.01 19.68 -37.96
CA HIS A 45 -20.21 18.97 -38.37
C HIS A 45 -21.43 19.85 -38.08
N ARG A 46 -21.80 20.64 -39.09
CA ARG A 46 -23.14 21.22 -39.23
C ARG A 46 -24.07 20.06 -39.60
N ARG A 47 -25.02 19.70 -38.74
CA ARG A 47 -26.18 18.90 -39.15
C ARG A 47 -27.45 19.63 -38.72
N SER A 48 -28.26 19.87 -39.72
CA SER A 48 -29.44 20.71 -39.78
C SER A 48 -30.48 20.37 -38.71
N MET A 49 -31.07 21.43 -38.16
CA MET A 49 -32.41 21.42 -37.56
C MET A 49 -33.44 21.28 -38.68
N ASP A 50 -34.45 20.44 -38.45
CA ASP A 50 -35.80 20.69 -38.94
C ASP A 50 -36.84 20.31 -37.86
N PRO A 51 -38.00 20.97 -37.85
CA PRO A 51 -38.93 21.07 -36.72
C PRO A 51 -40.13 20.11 -36.87
N PHE A 52 -40.91 19.91 -35.80
CA PHE A 52 -42.36 19.58 -35.72
C PHE A 52 -42.70 18.63 -34.55
N GLY A 53 -43.62 19.07 -33.68
CA GLY A 53 -44.44 18.23 -32.78
C GLY A 53 -43.94 18.15 -31.33
N ALA A 54 -44.29 19.07 -30.41
CA ALA A 54 -45.58 19.25 -29.73
C ALA A 54 -45.93 18.11 -28.72
N GLU A 55 -45.66 18.40 -27.45
CA GLU A 55 -46.49 18.25 -26.22
C GLU A 55 -47.44 17.04 -25.99
N SER A 56 -47.29 16.34 -24.84
CA SER A 56 -48.28 16.26 -23.71
C SER A 56 -48.35 14.92 -22.93
N ALA A 57 -48.53 15.04 -21.59
CA ALA A 57 -49.11 14.12 -20.58
C ALA A 57 -48.38 12.78 -20.28
N ALA A 58 -47.88 12.49 -19.07
CA ALA A 58 -48.52 12.29 -17.76
C ALA A 58 -49.24 10.93 -17.58
N GLU A 59 -48.72 10.16 -16.62
CA GLU A 59 -49.35 9.15 -15.75
C GLU A 59 -49.85 7.79 -16.31
N SER A 60 -49.28 6.69 -15.80
CA SER A 60 -50.02 5.59 -15.15
C SER A 60 -49.06 4.62 -14.44
N ALA A 61 -49.25 4.46 -13.14
CA ALA A 61 -48.69 3.40 -12.31
C ALA A 61 -49.43 2.07 -12.53
N ALA A 62 -48.75 0.93 -12.30
CA ALA A 62 -49.19 -0.17 -11.42
C ALA A 62 -48.50 -1.51 -11.75
N GLU A 63 -47.97 -2.11 -10.67
CA GLU A 63 -47.97 -3.54 -10.34
C GLU A 63 -47.40 -4.59 -11.30
N SER A 64 -46.33 -5.24 -10.85
CA SER A 64 -46.28 -6.71 -10.75
C SER A 64 -45.31 -7.12 -9.64
N ALA A 65 -45.82 -7.21 -8.41
CA ALA A 65 -45.27 -8.07 -7.38
C ALA A 65 -45.86 -9.48 -7.56
N ALA A 66 -45.00 -10.47 -7.77
CA ALA A 66 -45.26 -11.88 -7.48
C ALA A 66 -43.88 -12.48 -7.17
N GLN A 67 -43.45 -12.68 -5.92
CA GLN A 67 -44.04 -13.56 -4.89
C GLN A 67 -44.27 -14.98 -5.40
N ASN A 68 -43.27 -15.82 -5.18
CA ASN A 68 -43.47 -17.20 -4.78
C ASN A 68 -42.35 -17.60 -3.80
N SER A 69 -42.58 -17.21 -2.54
CA SER A 69 -42.19 -18.03 -1.39
C SER A 69 -42.87 -19.40 -1.50
N TRP A 70 -42.24 -20.45 -0.97
CA TRP A 70 -42.80 -21.55 -0.15
C TRP A 70 -41.97 -22.81 -0.32
N GLY A 71 -41.30 -23.22 0.77
CA GLY A 71 -40.72 -24.56 0.89
C GLY A 71 -39.55 -24.69 1.87
N GLU A 72 -39.75 -24.34 3.14
CA GLU A 72 -38.98 -24.98 4.22
C GLU A 72 -39.55 -26.38 4.43
N GLU A 73 -38.75 -27.44 4.24
CA GLU A 73 -38.89 -28.70 5.00
C GLU A 73 -37.59 -29.52 4.87
N SER A 74 -36.86 -29.53 5.97
CA SER A 74 -36.02 -30.59 6.52
C SER A 74 -36.02 -31.96 5.81
N THR A 75 -34.85 -32.45 5.40
CA THR A 75 -34.32 -33.78 5.78
C THR A 75 -32.86 -33.97 5.32
N PRO A 76 -31.99 -34.58 6.14
CA PRO A 76 -30.59 -34.79 5.82
C PRO A 76 -30.38 -36.16 5.16
N ARG A 77 -29.69 -36.20 4.03
CA ARG A 77 -28.92 -37.36 3.56
C ARG A 77 -27.96 -36.89 2.47
N GLY A 78 -26.70 -36.77 2.85
CA GLY A 78 -25.64 -36.41 1.92
C GLY A 78 -25.44 -37.47 0.84
N ARG A 79 -24.94 -37.03 -0.31
CA ARG A 79 -23.86 -37.71 -1.05
C ARG A 79 -23.36 -36.84 -2.20
N HIS A 80 -22.04 -36.63 -2.17
CA HIS A 80 -21.19 -36.25 -3.29
C HIS A 80 -21.44 -34.88 -3.93
N ARG A 81 -21.10 -33.81 -3.20
CA ARG A 81 -20.55 -32.62 -3.87
C ARG A 81 -19.04 -32.73 -3.82
N GLY A 82 -18.42 -32.71 -5.00
CA GLY A 82 -16.98 -32.81 -5.17
C GLY A 82 -16.26 -31.84 -4.23
N ARG A 83 -15.33 -32.41 -3.48
CA ARG A 83 -14.17 -31.70 -2.96
C ARG A 83 -13.37 -31.24 -4.17
N SER A 84 -13.56 -30.00 -4.61
CA SER A 84 -12.59 -29.29 -5.43
C SER A 84 -11.81 -28.39 -4.47
N GLU A 85 -10.71 -28.93 -3.96
CA GLU A 85 -9.38 -28.36 -3.70
C GLU A 85 -9.08 -26.82 -3.70
N GLU A 86 -10.06 -25.90 -3.70
CA GLU A 86 -9.83 -24.45 -3.85
C GLU A 86 -10.20 -23.61 -2.62
N ASP A 87 -10.54 -24.24 -1.51
CA ASP A 87 -10.62 -23.58 -0.21
C ASP A 87 -9.65 -24.27 0.74
N ILE A 88 -8.36 -24.08 0.50
CA ILE A 88 -7.39 -24.15 1.59
C ILE A 88 -7.61 -22.84 2.35
N PRO A 89 -8.21 -22.85 3.57
CA PRO A 89 -8.01 -21.70 4.42
C PRO A 89 -6.50 -21.62 4.58
N PHE A 90 -5.89 -20.57 4.06
CA PHE A 90 -4.55 -20.21 4.46
C PHE A 90 -4.66 -19.81 5.94
N THR A 91 -4.77 -20.78 6.82
CA THR A 91 -4.30 -20.71 8.20
C THR A 91 -2.78 -20.83 8.19
N GLY A 92 -2.12 -20.12 7.27
CA GLY A 92 -0.79 -19.63 7.55
C GLY A 92 -0.99 -18.35 8.34
N GLY A 93 -0.36 -18.22 9.50
CA GLY A 93 -0.36 -16.98 10.29
C GLY A 93 0.14 -15.82 9.43
N GLY A 94 -0.79 -15.22 8.69
CA GLY A 94 -0.54 -14.16 7.75
C GLY A 94 -0.67 -12.82 8.46
N LEU A 95 0.23 -11.90 8.13
CA LEU A 95 0.19 -10.57 8.71
C LEU A 95 -1.06 -9.82 8.27
N ASN A 96 -1.86 -9.33 9.22
CA ASN A 96 -2.97 -8.44 8.93
C ASN A 96 -2.44 -7.04 8.55
N TRP A 97 -2.21 -6.84 7.24
CA TRP A 97 -1.65 -5.60 6.69
C TRP A 97 -2.45 -4.35 7.04
N ALA A 98 -3.78 -4.46 7.11
CA ALA A 98 -4.64 -3.34 7.48
C ALA A 98 -4.46 -2.97 8.97
N ALA A 99 -4.35 -3.97 9.85
CA ALA A 99 -4.07 -3.73 11.27
C ALA A 99 -2.67 -3.15 11.48
N LEU A 100 -1.68 -3.62 10.71
CA LEU A 100 -0.32 -3.07 10.74
C LEU A 100 -0.33 -1.60 10.31
N ALA A 101 -0.89 -1.28 9.14
CA ALA A 101 -0.96 0.09 8.64
C ALA A 101 -1.72 1.03 9.58
N ARG A 102 -2.80 0.55 10.21
CA ARG A 102 -3.53 1.31 11.22
C ARG A 102 -2.67 1.61 12.44
N CYS A 103 -1.86 0.66 12.89
CA CYS A 103 -0.98 0.84 14.03
C CYS A 103 0.20 1.78 13.71
N GLU A 104 0.79 1.67 12.52
CA GLU A 104 1.95 2.45 12.10
C GLU A 104 1.62 3.91 11.78
N SER A 105 0.64 4.12 10.91
CA SER A 105 0.37 5.45 10.35
C SER A 105 -1.05 5.96 10.62
N GLY A 106 -1.83 5.21 11.41
CA GLY A 106 -3.26 5.42 11.48
C GLY A 106 -3.97 5.09 10.16
N GLY A 107 -3.31 4.39 9.22
CA GLY A 107 -3.83 4.10 7.87
C GLY A 107 -3.68 5.25 6.88
N ASN A 108 -2.87 6.27 7.19
CA ASN A 108 -2.55 7.35 6.27
C ASN A 108 -1.32 6.98 5.42
N ALA A 109 -1.46 7.00 4.09
CA ALA A 109 -0.39 6.64 3.16
C ALA A 109 0.58 7.78 2.84
N HIS A 110 0.23 9.01 3.21
CA HIS A 110 1.00 10.21 2.89
C HIS A 110 1.60 10.88 4.13
N VAL A 111 1.46 10.24 5.30
CA VAL A 111 2.03 10.78 6.53
C VAL A 111 3.54 10.57 6.56
N THR A 112 4.22 11.50 7.19
CA THR A 112 5.62 11.37 7.58
C THR A 112 5.70 11.55 9.09
N ASP A 113 6.62 10.86 9.75
CA ASP A 113 6.84 11.05 11.17
C ASP A 113 7.39 12.45 11.48
N ALA A 114 7.39 12.82 12.77
CA ALA A 114 7.85 14.13 13.20
C ALA A 114 9.33 14.40 12.85
N SER A 115 10.14 13.35 12.66
CA SER A 115 11.54 13.52 12.25
C SER A 115 11.74 13.67 10.75
N GLY A 116 10.71 13.41 9.93
CA GLY A 116 10.83 13.42 8.47
C GLY A 116 11.56 12.20 7.90
N ARG A 117 11.95 11.22 8.73
CA ARG A 117 12.78 10.08 8.33
C ARG A 117 11.96 8.91 7.82
N TYR A 118 10.75 8.74 8.36
CA TYR A 118 9.88 7.61 8.08
C TYR A 118 8.56 8.09 7.52
N GLY A 119 8.10 7.49 6.43
CA GLY A 119 6.86 7.89 5.77
C GLY A 119 6.05 6.74 5.21
N GLY A 120 4.79 7.04 4.92
CA GLY A 120 3.83 6.13 4.33
C GLY A 120 3.11 5.22 5.34
N LEU A 121 2.27 4.34 4.81
CA LEU A 121 1.42 3.39 5.52
C LEU A 121 2.16 2.54 6.55
N TYR A 122 3.42 2.19 6.24
CA TYR A 122 4.22 1.26 7.04
C TYR A 122 5.47 1.91 7.62
N GLN A 123 5.53 3.24 7.60
CA GLN A 123 6.62 4.04 8.15
C GLN A 123 8.00 3.58 7.64
N PHE A 124 8.17 3.54 6.33
CA PHE A 124 9.45 3.19 5.71
C PHE A 124 10.43 4.36 5.78
N ASP A 125 11.71 4.06 5.99
CA ASP A 125 12.78 5.01 5.64
C ASP A 125 13.14 4.93 4.15
N ALA A 126 13.70 6.01 3.61
CA ALA A 126 14.04 6.12 2.19
C ALA A 126 15.06 5.05 1.74
N HIS A 127 16.04 4.70 2.59
CA HIS A 127 17.05 3.71 2.21
C HIS A 127 16.42 2.32 2.06
N THR A 128 15.61 1.89 3.03
CA THR A 128 14.87 0.62 2.94
C THR A 128 13.91 0.63 1.75
N TRP A 129 13.18 1.71 1.53
CA TRP A 129 12.28 1.88 0.38
C TRP A 129 12.99 1.63 -0.95
N HIS A 130 14.16 2.26 -1.15
CA HIS A 130 14.96 2.09 -2.36
C HIS A 130 15.54 0.68 -2.47
N SER A 131 15.96 0.06 -1.36
CA SER A 131 16.47 -1.33 -1.39
C SER A 131 15.44 -2.34 -1.87
N LEU A 132 14.14 -2.05 -1.68
CA LEU A 132 13.02 -2.87 -2.15
C LEU A 132 12.57 -2.52 -3.58
N GLY A 133 13.29 -1.63 -4.26
CA GLY A 133 12.99 -1.16 -5.62
C GLY A 133 11.95 -0.05 -5.70
N GLY A 134 11.72 0.67 -4.60
CA GLY A 134 10.87 1.87 -4.58
C GLY A 134 11.58 3.10 -5.15
N HIS A 135 10.85 3.94 -5.88
CA HIS A 135 11.33 5.22 -6.38
C HIS A 135 10.77 6.37 -5.53
N GLY A 136 11.47 7.50 -5.47
CA GLY A 136 11.06 8.65 -4.65
C GLY A 136 10.92 8.32 -3.16
N LEU A 137 10.05 9.01 -2.45
CA LEU A 137 9.80 8.76 -1.03
C LEU A 137 8.58 7.84 -0.84
N PRO A 138 8.54 7.03 0.24
CA PRO A 138 7.45 6.09 0.47
C PRO A 138 6.08 6.77 0.59
N GLN A 139 6.02 7.96 1.20
CA GLN A 139 4.78 8.74 1.35
C GLN A 139 4.24 9.31 0.02
N ASP A 140 5.06 9.38 -1.03
CA ASP A 140 4.65 9.86 -2.35
C ASP A 140 4.12 8.71 -3.23
N ALA A 141 4.43 7.47 -2.86
CA ALA A 141 4.01 6.28 -3.58
C ALA A 141 2.56 5.90 -3.27
N SER A 142 1.94 5.14 -4.17
CA SER A 142 0.57 4.67 -3.96
C SER A 142 0.46 3.70 -2.76
N PRO A 143 -0.66 3.69 -2.02
CA PRO A 143 -0.92 2.73 -0.94
C PRO A 143 -0.66 1.25 -1.33
N SER A 144 -0.99 0.90 -2.57
CA SER A 144 -0.80 -0.45 -3.13
C SER A 144 0.67 -0.77 -3.34
N GLU A 145 1.45 0.18 -3.85
CA GLU A 145 2.90 0.01 -3.99
C GLU A 145 3.56 -0.13 -2.62
N GLN A 146 3.20 0.73 -1.66
CA GLN A 146 3.70 0.65 -0.29
C GLN A 146 3.44 -0.72 0.34
N THR A 147 2.23 -1.26 0.16
CA THR A 147 1.87 -2.60 0.64
C THR A 147 2.62 -3.72 -0.09
N THR A 148 2.91 -3.53 -1.37
CA THR A 148 3.70 -4.49 -2.15
C THR A 148 5.15 -4.54 -1.68
N ARG A 149 5.76 -3.39 -1.41
CA ARG A 149 7.10 -3.31 -0.83
C ARG A 149 7.13 -3.83 0.61
N ALA A 150 6.09 -3.57 1.42
CA ALA A 150 5.97 -4.13 2.77
C ALA A 150 5.90 -5.66 2.76
N ARG A 151 5.14 -6.24 1.82
CA ARG A 151 5.14 -7.68 1.61
C ARG A 151 6.51 -8.21 1.17
N ALA A 152 7.23 -7.50 0.32
CA ALA A 152 8.60 -7.88 -0.06
C ALA A 152 9.53 -7.88 1.15
N LEU A 153 9.52 -6.81 1.96
CA LEU A 153 10.33 -6.71 3.17
C LEU A 153 9.99 -7.79 4.20
N TYR A 154 8.70 -8.11 4.37
CA TYR A 154 8.27 -9.18 5.27
C TYR A 154 8.72 -10.56 4.78
N ARG A 155 8.75 -10.80 3.47
CA ARG A 155 9.32 -12.04 2.92
C ARG A 155 10.82 -12.16 3.19
N GLU A 156 11.55 -11.04 3.24
CA GLU A 156 12.99 -11.02 3.49
C GLU A 156 13.34 -11.08 4.98
N ARG A 157 12.60 -10.37 5.83
CA ARG A 157 12.98 -10.10 7.23
C ARG A 157 11.94 -10.56 8.25
N GLY A 158 10.82 -11.14 7.80
CA GLY A 158 9.68 -11.42 8.63
C GLY A 158 9.14 -10.15 9.30
N ILE A 159 8.71 -10.28 10.55
CA ILE A 159 8.08 -9.20 11.32
C ILE A 159 9.07 -8.20 11.94
N SER A 160 10.38 -8.48 11.88
CA SER A 160 11.43 -7.69 12.54
C SER A 160 11.39 -6.18 12.29
N PRO A 161 11.02 -5.66 11.10
CA PRO A 161 10.91 -4.22 10.86
C PRO A 161 9.79 -3.53 11.66
N TRP A 162 8.79 -4.30 12.11
CA TRP A 162 7.62 -3.80 12.83
C TRP A 162 7.50 -4.48 14.21
N PRO A 163 8.44 -4.26 15.14
CA PRO A 163 8.51 -5.01 16.40
C PRO A 163 7.30 -4.79 17.32
N THR A 164 6.69 -3.61 17.28
CA THR A 164 5.54 -3.28 18.14
C THR A 164 4.23 -3.55 17.43
N CYS A 165 4.02 -2.95 16.27
CA CYS A 165 2.77 -3.06 15.53
C CYS A 165 2.62 -4.39 14.79
N GLY A 166 3.71 -4.99 14.35
CA GLY A 166 3.71 -6.30 13.72
C GLY A 166 3.14 -7.40 14.62
N ARG A 167 3.56 -7.44 15.89
CA ARG A 167 2.99 -8.35 16.91
C ARG A 167 1.50 -8.15 17.16
N ARG A 168 0.94 -6.98 16.86
CA ARG A 168 -0.50 -6.71 16.95
C ARG A 168 -1.24 -7.16 15.70
N ALA A 169 -0.56 -7.15 14.55
CA ALA A 169 -1.09 -7.57 13.27
C ALA A 169 -0.98 -9.08 13.01
N GLU A 170 -0.23 -9.82 13.84
CA GLU A 170 -0.15 -11.29 13.82
C GLU A 170 -1.19 -11.99 14.74
N ARG A 171 -2.07 -11.22 15.40
CA ARG A 171 -3.12 -11.73 16.30
C ARG A 171 -4.47 -11.77 15.61
#